data_AF-A0A1J4JFV5-F1
#
_entry.id   AF-A0A1J4JFV5-F1
#
_cell.length_a   1.000
_cell.length_b   1.000
_cell.length_c   1.000
_cell.angle_alpha   90.00
_cell.angle_beta   90.00
_cell.angle_gamma   90.00
#
_symmetry.space_group_name_H-M   'P 1'
#
loop_
_entity.id
_entity.type
_entity.pdbx_description
1 polymer ?
#
loop_
_entity_poly.entity_id
_entity_poly.type
_entity_poly.pdbx_seq_one_letter_code
_entity_poly.pdbx_strand_id
1 'polypeptide(L)'
;MEQSSLSPIPDKVTNAKINKLRDLRKDAINHHDFVRAQEIDKEITNVKQEALKRQREIIHENFSNKIKAHVDHFNNTFDRVEKDFDDQDHSVRLRYHKFFEDTQLTQKTELLNAEREFHDSLTRENLRRIPAHEKILEQSRKAATNGQYDEAIALKATASDLAKEDLEKRISAVEKDFIEKRESLFDQFKKVIEQLQQKFSVDRKKIEEKRNQALETENSNRDNQITATLGKFTLKLVQSGAAKDSKEAEEILRADLVELLDELGCPMPAAKGEENAGKTPTKGPMKNR
;
A
#
# COMPACT_ATOMS: atom_id res chain seq x y z
N MET A 1 11.63 22.46 20.91
CA MET A 1 10.60 23.50 21.13
C MET A 1 11.31 24.74 21.62
N GLU A 2 11.71 25.62 20.71
CA GLU A 2 12.16 26.97 21.10
C GLU A 2 10.90 27.77 21.44
N GLN A 3 10.80 28.22 22.69
CA GLN A 3 9.76 29.17 23.07
C GLN A 3 10.03 30.47 22.31
N SER A 4 9.01 30.98 21.60
CA SER A 4 9.02 32.33 21.05
C SER A 4 9.54 33.29 22.14
N SER A 5 10.72 33.87 21.90
CA SER A 5 11.35 34.83 22.81
C SER A 5 10.59 36.15 22.87
N LEU A 6 9.57 36.31 22.02
CA LEU A 6 8.72 37.48 21.91
C LEU A 6 7.46 37.30 22.75
N SER A 7 7.53 37.75 24.00
CA SER A 7 6.32 37.93 24.81
C SER A 7 5.45 39.06 24.23
N PRO A 8 4.11 38.92 24.22
CA PRO A 8 3.20 40.01 23.88
C PRO A 8 3.49 41.23 24.75
N ILE A 9 3.53 42.43 24.17
CA ILE A 9 3.56 43.65 24.98
C ILE A 9 2.17 43.77 25.62
N PRO A 10 2.05 43.76 26.96
CA PRO A 10 0.74 43.87 27.58
C PRO A 10 0.10 45.20 27.22
N ASP A 11 -1.17 45.20 26.83
CA ASP A 11 -1.91 46.43 26.50
C ASP A 11 -1.83 47.48 27.62
N LYS A 12 -1.71 47.02 28.87
CA LYS A 12 -1.51 47.89 30.05
C LYS A 12 -0.21 48.70 29.97
N VAL A 13 0.88 48.12 29.45
CA VAL A 13 2.19 48.78 29.33
C VAL A 13 2.19 49.77 28.16
N THR A 14 1.63 49.36 27.01
CA THR A 14 1.47 50.24 25.84
C THR A 14 0.54 51.41 26.15
N ASN A 15 -0.60 51.16 26.81
CA ASN A 15 -1.55 52.20 27.20
C ASN A 15 -0.99 53.12 28.29
N ALA A 16 -0.18 52.61 29.24
CA ALA A 16 0.49 53.46 30.22
C ALA A 16 1.52 54.39 29.55
N LYS A 17 2.28 53.90 28.57
CA LYS A 17 3.23 54.72 27.80
C LYS A 17 2.50 55.77 26.95
N ILE A 18 1.41 55.39 26.28
CA ILE A 18 0.55 56.30 25.50
C ILE A 18 -0.12 57.35 26.40
N ASN A 19 -0.59 56.99 27.59
CA ASN A 19 -1.22 57.94 28.50
C ASN A 19 -0.20 58.95 29.06
N LYS A 20 1.01 58.51 29.40
CA LYS A 20 2.12 59.43 29.75
C LYS A 20 2.43 60.42 28.62
N LEU A 21 2.50 59.93 27.38
CA LEU A 21 2.70 60.79 26.20
C LEU A 21 1.51 61.75 25.99
N ARG A 22 0.27 61.31 26.23
CA ARG A 22 -0.92 62.18 26.17
C ARG A 22 -0.92 63.28 27.22
N ASP A 23 -0.43 63.00 28.42
CA ASP A 23 -0.31 64.00 29.49
C ASP A 23 0.80 65.01 29.16
N LEU A 24 1.97 64.55 28.68
CA LEU A 24 3.04 65.42 28.16
C LEU A 24 2.57 66.29 26.98
N ARG A 25 1.70 65.76 26.11
CA ARG A 25 1.10 66.52 25.01
C ARG A 25 0.19 67.64 25.54
N LYS A 26 -0.65 67.34 26.54
CA LYS A 26 -1.51 68.36 27.18
C LYS A 26 -0.66 69.47 27.79
N ASP A 27 0.43 69.11 28.46
CA ASP A 27 1.36 70.08 29.05
C ASP A 27 2.04 70.95 27.97
N ALA A 28 2.49 70.36 26.86
CA ALA A 28 3.06 71.12 25.73
C ALA A 28 2.05 72.08 25.10
N ILE A 29 0.79 71.66 24.93
CA ILE A 29 -0.31 72.51 24.44
C ILE A 29 -0.58 73.67 25.42
N ASN A 30 -0.61 73.40 26.73
CA ASN A 30 -0.83 74.42 27.77
C ASN A 30 0.28 75.48 27.78
N HIS A 31 1.50 75.10 27.37
CA HIS A 31 2.65 76.00 27.25
C HIS A 31 2.83 76.59 25.84
N HIS A 32 1.87 76.40 24.94
CA HIS A 32 1.89 76.87 23.54
C HIS A 32 3.06 76.30 22.70
N ASP A 33 3.65 75.17 23.11
CA ASP A 33 4.72 74.46 22.40
C ASP A 33 4.10 73.43 21.43
N PHE A 34 3.60 73.92 20.30
CA PHE A 34 2.90 73.10 19.31
C PHE A 34 3.81 72.17 18.51
N VAL A 35 5.10 72.54 18.36
CA VAL A 35 6.10 71.69 17.67
C VAL A 35 6.32 70.43 18.48
N ARG A 36 6.55 70.57 19.78
CA ARG A 36 6.71 69.44 20.69
C ARG A 36 5.43 68.60 20.80
N ALA A 37 4.25 69.23 20.79
CA ALA A 37 2.98 68.50 20.77
C ALA A 37 2.84 67.61 19.51
N GLN A 38 3.28 68.09 18.34
CA GLN A 38 3.27 67.34 17.08
C GLN A 38 4.29 66.19 17.09
N GLU A 39 5.46 66.38 17.69
CA GLU A 39 6.46 65.31 17.88
C GLU A 39 5.91 64.20 18.80
N ILE A 40 5.25 64.58 19.89
CA ILE A 40 4.61 63.61 20.80
C ILE A 40 3.49 62.84 20.10
N ASP A 41 2.71 63.46 19.22
CA ASP A 41 1.70 62.75 18.42
C ASP A 41 2.36 61.73 17.46
N LYS A 42 3.50 62.07 16.85
CA LYS A 42 4.30 61.12 16.05
C LYS A 42 4.82 59.97 16.91
N GLU A 43 5.30 60.24 18.12
CA GLU A 43 5.75 59.21 19.06
C GLU A 43 4.60 58.27 19.48
N ILE A 44 3.41 58.81 19.74
CA ILE A 44 2.22 58.00 20.04
C ILE A 44 1.88 57.09 18.84
N THR A 45 1.98 57.60 17.60
CA THR A 45 1.75 56.77 16.41
C THR A 45 2.82 55.68 16.26
N ASN A 46 4.09 55.98 16.50
CA ASN A 46 5.18 55.01 16.43
C ASN A 46 5.03 53.90 17.48
N VAL A 47 4.71 54.25 18.73
CA VAL A 47 4.49 53.26 19.81
C VAL A 47 3.32 52.32 19.48
N LYS A 48 2.26 52.82 18.85
CA LYS A 48 1.14 51.97 18.38
C LYS A 48 1.57 51.06 17.23
N GLN A 49 2.31 51.58 16.26
CA GLN A 49 2.81 50.79 15.13
C GLN A 49 3.78 49.70 15.56
N GLU A 50 4.69 49.99 16.49
CA GLU A 50 5.62 49.00 17.06
C GLU A 50 4.89 47.89 17.80
N ALA A 51 3.87 48.23 18.60
CA ALA A 51 3.06 47.25 19.30
C ALA A 51 2.31 46.32 18.33
N LEU A 52 1.70 46.89 17.29
CA LEU A 52 1.02 46.12 16.23
C LEU A 52 2.00 45.23 15.45
N LYS A 53 3.17 45.75 15.08
CA LYS A 53 4.20 44.98 14.37
C LYS A 53 4.67 43.79 15.19
N ARG A 54 4.97 43.97 16.48
CA ARG A 54 5.38 42.88 17.36
C ARG A 54 4.27 41.86 17.57
N GLN A 55 3.02 42.29 17.69
CA GLN A 55 1.89 41.38 17.81
C GLN A 55 1.67 40.57 16.54
N ARG A 56 1.86 41.19 15.37
CA ARG A 56 1.88 40.50 14.07
C ARG A 56 2.99 39.45 14.01
N GLU A 57 4.22 39.79 14.37
CA GLU A 57 5.35 38.86 14.40
C GLU A 57 5.08 37.63 15.31
N ILE A 58 4.55 37.86 16.51
CA ILE A 58 4.16 36.77 17.43
C ILE A 58 3.07 35.89 16.82
N ILE A 59 2.09 36.49 16.15
CA ILE A 59 1.01 35.75 15.49
C ILE A 59 1.57 34.89 14.35
N HIS A 60 2.47 35.43 13.52
CA HIS A 60 3.14 34.71 12.46
C HIS A 60 3.98 33.55 12.98
N GLU A 61 4.85 33.78 13.98
CA GLU A 61 5.71 32.74 14.53
C GLU A 61 4.87 31.58 15.11
N ASN A 62 3.80 31.89 15.83
CA ASN A 62 2.89 30.89 16.36
C ASN A 62 2.13 30.14 15.27
N PHE A 63 1.78 30.81 14.16
CA PHE A 63 1.17 30.18 13.00
C PHE A 63 2.15 29.19 12.36
N SER A 64 3.36 29.65 12.02
CA SER A 64 4.40 28.83 11.39
C SER A 64 4.76 27.61 12.22
N ASN A 65 4.97 27.78 13.53
CA ASN A 65 5.25 26.68 14.44
C ASN A 65 4.11 25.66 14.50
N LYS A 66 2.86 26.14 14.42
CA LYS A 66 1.70 25.26 14.45
C LYS A 66 1.56 24.47 13.15
N ILE A 67 1.77 25.10 11.99
CA ILE A 67 1.79 24.43 10.69
C ILE A 67 2.89 23.37 10.63
N LYS A 68 4.12 23.71 11.04
CA LYS A 68 5.24 22.76 11.14
C LYS A 68 4.87 21.54 11.98
N ALA A 69 4.30 21.76 13.17
CA ALA A 69 3.85 20.66 14.02
C ALA A 69 2.77 19.78 13.38
N HIS A 70 1.84 20.35 12.62
CA HIS A 70 0.83 19.58 11.88
C HIS A 70 1.45 18.73 10.77
N VAL A 71 2.38 19.30 10.01
CA VAL A 71 3.10 18.59 8.96
C VAL A 71 3.99 17.48 9.51
N ASP A 72 4.74 17.76 10.58
CA ASP A 72 5.59 16.75 11.24
C ASP A 72 4.75 15.58 11.77
N HIS A 73 3.60 15.89 12.39
CA HIS A 73 2.71 14.85 12.88
C HIS A 73 2.13 14.00 11.73
N PHE A 74 1.72 14.65 10.65
CA PHE A 74 1.24 13.98 9.44
C PHE A 74 2.33 13.07 8.85
N ASN A 75 3.54 13.57 8.63
CA ASN A 75 4.64 12.78 8.06
C ASN A 75 4.97 11.55 8.92
N ASN A 76 5.07 11.71 10.24
CA ASN A 76 5.31 10.58 11.14
C ASN A 76 4.19 9.54 11.10
N THR A 77 2.94 9.99 10.96
CA THR A 77 1.77 9.10 10.87
C THR A 77 1.72 8.41 9.52
N PHE A 78 2.00 9.15 8.44
CA PHE A 78 2.08 8.66 7.08
C PHE A 78 3.14 7.56 6.95
N ASP A 79 4.37 7.81 7.41
CA ASP A 79 5.47 6.83 7.38
C ASP A 79 5.12 5.56 8.16
N ARG A 80 4.45 5.72 9.31
CA ARG A 80 3.97 4.59 10.11
C ARG A 80 2.91 3.78 9.36
N VAL A 81 1.94 4.45 8.75
CA VAL A 81 0.88 3.80 7.97
C VAL A 81 1.49 3.05 6.78
N GLU A 82 2.41 3.67 6.04
CA GLU A 82 3.10 3.00 4.93
C GLU A 82 3.83 1.75 5.39
N LYS A 83 4.62 1.85 6.47
CA LYS A 83 5.35 0.70 7.02
C LYS A 83 4.41 -0.41 7.48
N ASP A 84 3.34 -0.07 8.20
CA ASP A 84 2.36 -1.06 8.68
C ASP A 84 1.70 -1.82 7.51
N PHE A 85 1.46 -1.14 6.37
CA PHE A 85 0.92 -1.78 5.18
C PHE A 85 1.96 -2.59 4.38
N ASP A 86 3.21 -2.14 4.34
CA ASP A 86 4.31 -2.91 3.75
C ASP A 86 4.54 -4.24 4.51
N ASP A 87 4.50 -4.19 5.84
CA ASP A 87 4.59 -5.38 6.70
C ASP A 87 3.40 -6.34 6.47
N GLN A 88 2.19 -5.80 6.24
CA GLN A 88 1.01 -6.59 5.88
C GLN A 88 1.12 -7.24 4.50
N ASP A 89 1.57 -6.52 3.46
CA ASP A 89 1.79 -7.08 2.12
C ASP A 89 2.87 -8.17 2.17
N HIS A 90 3.95 -7.94 2.92
CA HIS A 90 4.99 -8.93 3.13
C HIS A 90 4.46 -10.21 3.81
N SER A 91 3.69 -10.06 4.89
CA SER A 91 3.07 -11.19 5.60
C SER A 91 2.12 -11.99 4.70
N VAL A 92 1.31 -11.31 3.86
CA VAL A 92 0.48 -11.98 2.85
C VAL A 92 1.35 -12.76 1.87
N ARG A 93 2.40 -12.16 1.31
CA ARG A 93 3.30 -12.85 0.37
C ARG A 93 3.93 -14.10 0.99
N LEU A 94 4.46 -14.00 2.20
CA LEU A 94 5.06 -15.14 2.88
C LEU A 94 4.06 -16.28 3.10
N ARG A 95 2.85 -15.95 3.54
CA ARG A 95 1.79 -16.94 3.75
C ARG A 95 1.41 -17.66 2.44
N TYR A 96 1.19 -16.92 1.36
CA TYR A 96 0.85 -17.55 0.07
C TYR A 96 2.03 -18.31 -0.53
N HIS A 97 3.27 -17.83 -0.34
CA HIS A 97 4.46 -18.58 -0.73
C HIS A 97 4.50 -19.96 -0.08
N LYS A 98 4.27 -20.05 1.24
CA LYS A 98 4.15 -21.33 1.95
C LYS A 98 3.03 -22.20 1.40
N PHE A 99 1.84 -21.62 1.15
CA PHE A 99 0.74 -22.38 0.55
C PHE A 99 1.07 -22.93 -0.85
N PHE A 100 1.83 -22.18 -1.66
CA PHE A 100 2.31 -22.66 -2.95
C PHE A 100 3.33 -23.79 -2.78
N GLU A 101 4.28 -23.67 -1.85
CA GLU A 101 5.26 -24.73 -1.56
C GLU A 101 4.58 -26.03 -1.10
N ASP A 102 3.66 -25.94 -0.14
CA ASP A 102 2.90 -27.08 0.38
C ASP A 102 2.05 -27.74 -0.72
N THR A 103 1.44 -26.91 -1.57
CA THR A 103 0.65 -27.38 -2.72
C THR A 103 1.54 -28.10 -3.71
N GLN A 104 2.69 -27.54 -4.09
CA GLN A 104 3.62 -28.19 -5.02
C GLN A 104 4.13 -29.53 -4.48
N LEU A 105 4.44 -29.60 -3.18
CA LEU A 105 4.86 -30.85 -2.55
C LEU A 105 3.76 -31.91 -2.61
N THR A 106 2.52 -31.52 -2.32
CA THR A 106 1.35 -32.41 -2.40
C THR A 106 1.15 -32.92 -3.83
N GLN A 107 1.15 -32.01 -4.81
CA GLN A 107 0.99 -32.34 -6.23
C GLN A 107 2.08 -33.30 -6.73
N LYS A 108 3.34 -33.07 -6.34
CA LYS A 108 4.46 -33.96 -6.67
C LYS A 108 4.27 -35.35 -6.05
N THR A 109 3.82 -35.41 -4.80
CA THR A 109 3.58 -36.68 -4.10
C THR A 109 2.46 -37.48 -4.76
N GLU A 110 1.37 -36.82 -5.17
CA GLU A 110 0.26 -37.45 -5.87
C GLU A 110 0.67 -38.01 -7.25
N LEU A 111 1.50 -37.28 -8.01
CA LEU A 111 2.05 -37.78 -9.28
C LEU A 111 2.94 -38.99 -9.07
N LEU A 112 3.84 -38.95 -8.07
CA LEU A 112 4.71 -40.09 -7.75
C LEU A 112 3.89 -41.33 -7.36
N ASN A 113 2.81 -41.14 -6.61
CA ASN A 113 1.90 -42.24 -6.26
C ASN A 113 1.20 -42.81 -7.50
N ALA A 114 0.74 -41.96 -8.41
CA ALA A 114 0.12 -42.41 -9.67
C ALA A 114 1.13 -43.18 -10.56
N GLU A 115 2.38 -42.72 -10.65
CA GLU A 115 3.45 -43.43 -11.37
C GLU A 115 3.77 -44.79 -10.75
N ARG A 116 3.82 -44.86 -9.42
CA ARG A 116 4.04 -46.12 -8.71
C ARG A 116 2.91 -47.12 -8.97
N GLU A 117 1.67 -46.68 -8.86
CA GLU A 117 0.50 -47.52 -9.14
C GLU A 117 0.47 -48.02 -10.58
N PHE A 118 0.88 -47.19 -11.54
CA PHE A 118 1.04 -47.58 -12.93
C PHE A 118 2.09 -48.67 -13.10
N HIS A 119 3.28 -48.50 -12.51
CA HIS A 119 4.34 -49.50 -12.58
C HIS A 119 3.95 -50.83 -11.92
N ASP A 120 3.27 -50.77 -10.78
CA ASP A 120 2.74 -51.95 -10.10
C ASP A 120 1.69 -52.65 -10.97
N SER A 121 0.86 -51.89 -11.70
CA SER A 121 -0.16 -52.44 -12.60
C SER A 121 0.45 -53.10 -13.84
N LEU A 122 1.46 -52.48 -14.45
CA LEU A 122 2.23 -53.09 -15.54
C LEU A 122 2.92 -54.38 -15.08
N THR A 123 3.52 -54.38 -13.89
CA THR A 123 4.17 -55.57 -13.33
C THR A 123 3.16 -56.69 -13.11
N ARG A 124 1.96 -56.37 -12.59
CA ARG A 124 0.88 -57.34 -12.43
C ARG A 124 0.41 -57.93 -13.76
N GLU A 125 0.21 -57.11 -14.77
CA GLU A 125 -0.24 -57.59 -16.09
C GLU A 125 0.83 -58.44 -16.78
N ASN A 126 2.12 -58.11 -16.64
CA ASN A 126 3.22 -58.93 -17.13
C ASN A 126 3.31 -60.32 -16.47
N LEU A 127 2.90 -60.43 -15.20
CA LEU A 127 2.89 -61.70 -14.46
C LEU A 127 1.59 -62.50 -14.64
N ARG A 128 0.56 -61.89 -15.24
CA ARG A 128 -0.76 -62.48 -15.37
C ARG A 128 -0.75 -63.56 -16.45
N ARG A 129 -1.24 -64.75 -16.10
CA ARG A 129 -1.36 -65.86 -17.05
C ARG A 129 -2.41 -65.55 -18.12
N ILE A 130 -2.19 -66.11 -19.31
CA ILE A 130 -3.09 -66.00 -20.46
C ILE A 130 -3.70 -67.39 -20.70
N PRO A 131 -4.94 -67.67 -20.22
CA PRO A 131 -5.52 -69.01 -20.27
C PRO A 131 -5.64 -69.58 -21.69
N ALA A 132 -5.92 -68.72 -22.67
CA ALA A 132 -6.03 -69.13 -24.07
C ALA A 132 -4.68 -69.62 -24.63
N HIS A 133 -3.57 -68.95 -24.28
CA HIS A 133 -2.21 -69.40 -24.61
C HIS A 133 -1.88 -70.74 -23.93
N GLU A 134 -2.22 -70.90 -22.64
CA GLU A 134 -1.99 -72.17 -21.93
C GLU A 134 -2.73 -73.35 -22.58
N LYS A 135 -3.98 -73.12 -23.03
CA LYS A 135 -4.79 -74.12 -23.73
C LYS A 135 -4.19 -74.53 -25.08
N ILE A 136 -3.70 -73.58 -25.87
CA ILE A 136 -3.05 -73.88 -27.17
C ILE A 136 -1.71 -74.60 -26.96
N LEU A 137 -0.94 -74.22 -25.93
CA LEU A 137 0.27 -74.95 -25.57
C LEU A 137 -0.03 -76.39 -25.13
N GLU A 138 -1.14 -76.63 -24.43
CA GLU A 138 -1.55 -77.99 -24.07
C GLU A 138 -1.89 -78.82 -25.33
N GLN A 139 -2.57 -78.23 -26.31
CA GLN A 139 -2.85 -78.86 -27.61
C GLN A 139 -1.57 -79.14 -28.41
N SER A 140 -0.63 -78.20 -28.43
CA SER A 140 0.70 -78.36 -29.03
C SER A 140 1.45 -79.55 -28.42
N ARG A 141 1.44 -79.68 -27.08
CA ARG A 141 2.04 -80.84 -26.40
C ARG A 141 1.37 -82.14 -26.79
N LYS A 142 0.03 -82.17 -26.87
CA LYS A 142 -0.75 -83.36 -27.29
C LYS A 142 -0.39 -83.80 -28.71
N ALA A 143 -0.34 -82.86 -29.67
CA ALA A 143 0.07 -83.13 -31.05
C ALA A 143 1.50 -83.68 -31.13
N ALA A 144 2.43 -83.13 -30.33
CA ALA A 144 3.79 -83.63 -30.25
C ALA A 144 3.87 -85.07 -29.71
N THR A 145 3.11 -85.40 -28.65
CA THR A 145 3.03 -86.79 -28.14
C THR A 145 2.45 -87.76 -29.16
N ASN A 146 1.60 -87.29 -30.08
CA ASN A 146 1.02 -88.10 -31.15
C ASN A 146 1.94 -88.20 -32.39
N GLY A 147 3.15 -87.61 -32.36
CA GLY A 147 4.11 -87.62 -33.46
C GLY A 147 3.84 -86.58 -34.57
N GLN A 148 2.87 -85.67 -34.37
CA GLN A 148 2.50 -84.63 -35.32
C GLN A 148 3.32 -83.35 -35.06
N TYR A 149 4.60 -83.37 -35.41
CA TYR A 149 5.53 -82.29 -35.05
C TYR A 149 5.26 -80.95 -35.75
N ASP A 150 4.91 -80.97 -37.05
CA ASP A 150 4.63 -79.73 -37.80
C ASP A 150 3.41 -78.98 -37.22
N GLU A 151 2.37 -79.75 -36.85
CA GLU A 151 1.17 -79.21 -36.20
C GLU A 151 1.51 -78.65 -34.80
N ALA A 152 2.35 -79.35 -34.03
CA ALA A 152 2.79 -78.86 -32.72
C ALA A 152 3.59 -77.55 -32.83
N ILE A 153 4.44 -77.40 -33.86
CA ILE A 153 5.21 -76.18 -34.13
C ILE A 153 4.27 -75.04 -34.50
N ALA A 154 3.31 -75.27 -35.41
CA ALA A 154 2.32 -74.27 -35.79
C ALA A 154 1.51 -73.80 -34.57
N LEU A 155 1.00 -74.74 -33.76
CA LEU A 155 0.25 -74.41 -32.53
C LEU A 155 1.08 -73.61 -31.53
N LYS A 156 2.38 -73.92 -31.38
CA LYS A 156 3.28 -73.14 -30.51
C LYS A 156 3.47 -71.70 -31.03
N ALA A 157 3.62 -71.52 -32.34
CA ALA A 157 3.71 -70.20 -32.95
C ALA A 157 2.42 -69.40 -32.73
N THR A 158 1.27 -70.00 -33.00
CA THR A 158 -0.05 -69.38 -32.77
C THR A 158 -0.26 -69.01 -31.31
N ALA A 159 0.13 -69.88 -30.37
CA ALA A 159 0.08 -69.55 -28.94
C ALA A 159 0.94 -68.31 -28.63
N SER A 160 2.16 -68.26 -29.15
CA SER A 160 3.10 -67.17 -28.92
C SER A 160 2.58 -65.83 -29.45
N ASP A 161 1.99 -65.82 -30.65
CA ASP A 161 1.42 -64.62 -31.24
C ASP A 161 0.18 -64.14 -30.47
N LEU A 162 -0.70 -65.08 -30.06
CA LEU A 162 -1.85 -64.78 -29.20
C LEU A 162 -1.42 -64.17 -27.86
N ALA A 163 -0.37 -64.71 -27.24
CA ALA A 163 0.14 -64.21 -25.97
C ALA A 163 0.68 -62.78 -26.09
N LYS A 164 1.39 -62.48 -27.19
CA LYS A 164 1.87 -61.12 -27.47
C LYS A 164 0.72 -60.15 -27.67
N GLU A 165 -0.25 -60.50 -28.53
CA GLU A 165 -1.37 -59.62 -28.84
C GLU A 165 -2.23 -59.30 -27.60
N ASP A 166 -2.52 -60.31 -26.77
CA ASP A 166 -3.30 -60.13 -25.54
C ASP A 166 -2.52 -59.31 -24.48
N LEU A 167 -1.22 -59.54 -24.34
CA LEU A 167 -0.37 -58.73 -23.45
C LEU A 167 -0.29 -57.27 -23.91
N GLU A 168 -0.09 -57.02 -25.20
CA GLU A 168 -0.06 -55.66 -25.78
C GLU A 168 -1.38 -54.92 -25.55
N LYS A 169 -2.52 -55.60 -25.72
CA LYS A 169 -3.85 -55.03 -25.44
C LYS A 169 -4.01 -54.65 -23.96
N ARG A 170 -3.56 -55.50 -23.04
CA ARG A 170 -3.62 -55.25 -21.60
C ARG A 170 -2.71 -54.10 -21.18
N ILE A 171 -1.48 -54.06 -21.69
CA ILE A 171 -0.54 -52.96 -21.45
C ILE A 171 -1.12 -51.64 -21.96
N SER A 172 -1.65 -51.63 -23.18
CA SER A 172 -2.26 -50.44 -23.77
C SER A 172 -3.46 -49.92 -22.96
N ALA A 173 -4.26 -50.82 -22.36
CA ALA A 173 -5.35 -50.44 -21.47
C ALA A 173 -4.83 -49.79 -20.18
N VAL A 174 -3.81 -50.38 -19.54
CA VAL A 174 -3.18 -49.82 -18.33
C VAL A 174 -2.52 -48.46 -18.61
N GLU A 175 -1.88 -48.30 -19.76
CA GLU A 175 -1.31 -47.02 -20.20
C GLU A 175 -2.39 -45.95 -20.41
N LYS A 176 -3.50 -46.32 -21.06
CA LYS A 176 -4.62 -45.41 -21.26
C LYS A 176 -5.21 -44.94 -19.93
N ASP A 177 -5.48 -45.86 -19.01
CA ASP A 177 -6.02 -45.53 -17.68
C ASP A 177 -5.07 -44.61 -16.90
N PHE A 178 -3.75 -44.84 -17.01
CA PHE A 178 -2.75 -43.98 -16.39
C PHE A 178 -2.73 -42.57 -17.00
N ILE A 179 -2.79 -42.46 -18.34
CA ILE A 179 -2.82 -41.16 -19.02
C ILE A 179 -4.05 -40.37 -18.61
N GLU A 180 -5.24 -40.99 -18.61
CA GLU A 180 -6.49 -40.34 -18.18
C GLU A 180 -6.40 -39.87 -16.72
N LYS A 181 -5.87 -40.70 -15.82
CA LYS A 181 -5.65 -40.32 -14.41
C LYS A 181 -4.69 -39.15 -14.28
N ARG A 182 -3.58 -39.16 -15.03
CA ARG A 182 -2.56 -38.11 -15.00
C ARG A 182 -3.11 -36.78 -15.52
N GLU A 183 -3.86 -36.79 -16.61
CA GLU A 183 -4.53 -35.60 -17.16
C GLU A 183 -5.55 -35.03 -16.16
N SER A 184 -6.34 -35.90 -15.52
CA SER A 184 -7.28 -35.48 -14.47
C SER A 184 -6.58 -34.80 -13.30
N LEU A 185 -5.44 -35.34 -12.84
CA LEU A 185 -4.62 -34.72 -11.79
C LEU A 185 -4.10 -33.35 -12.22
N PHE A 186 -3.60 -33.21 -13.45
CA PHE A 186 -3.13 -31.90 -13.94
C PHE A 186 -4.24 -30.86 -13.99
N ASP A 187 -5.45 -31.23 -14.41
CA ASP A 187 -6.60 -30.34 -14.41
C ASP A 187 -6.99 -29.91 -12.99
N GLN A 188 -6.92 -30.83 -12.02
CA GLN A 188 -7.15 -30.51 -10.61
C GLN A 188 -6.07 -29.55 -10.08
N PHE A 189 -4.80 -29.82 -10.37
CA PHE A 189 -3.67 -28.99 -9.94
C PHE A 189 -3.76 -27.58 -10.49
N LYS A 190 -4.11 -27.45 -11.79
CA LYS A 190 -4.33 -26.17 -12.44
C LYS A 190 -5.42 -25.37 -11.71
N LYS A 191 -6.57 -25.98 -11.42
CA LYS A 191 -7.65 -25.32 -10.68
C LYS A 191 -7.22 -24.86 -9.30
N VAL A 192 -6.45 -25.66 -8.56
CA VAL A 192 -5.95 -25.29 -7.23
C VAL A 192 -4.99 -24.09 -7.30
N ILE A 193 -4.07 -24.09 -8.26
CA ILE A 193 -3.12 -22.98 -8.46
C ILE A 193 -3.85 -21.71 -8.89
N GLU A 194 -4.82 -21.80 -9.80
CA GLU A 194 -5.66 -20.66 -10.22
C GLU A 194 -6.44 -20.07 -9.03
N GLN A 195 -7.01 -20.92 -8.17
CA GLN A 195 -7.69 -20.47 -6.96
C GLN A 195 -6.76 -19.78 -5.97
N LEU A 196 -5.55 -20.31 -5.77
CA LEU A 196 -4.53 -19.67 -4.91
C LEU A 196 -4.12 -18.31 -5.46
N GLN A 197 -3.89 -18.21 -6.76
CA GLN A 197 -3.56 -16.95 -7.43
C GLN A 197 -4.68 -15.92 -7.29
N GLN A 198 -5.95 -16.34 -7.48
CA GLN A 198 -7.10 -15.47 -7.31
C GLN A 198 -7.22 -14.95 -5.88
N LYS A 199 -7.10 -15.84 -4.88
CA LYS A 199 -7.16 -15.46 -3.46
C LYS A 199 -6.02 -14.50 -3.08
N PHE A 200 -4.81 -14.76 -3.55
CA PHE A 200 -3.65 -13.86 -3.35
C PHE A 200 -3.90 -12.47 -3.93
N SER A 201 -4.42 -12.40 -5.17
CA SER A 201 -4.75 -11.13 -5.83
C SER A 201 -5.82 -10.34 -5.06
N VAL A 202 -6.88 -11.02 -4.62
CA VAL A 202 -7.95 -10.41 -3.83
C VAL A 202 -7.43 -9.86 -2.50
N ASP A 203 -6.60 -10.63 -1.79
CA ASP A 203 -6.05 -10.19 -0.51
C ASP A 203 -5.10 -9.00 -0.66
N ARG A 204 -4.25 -9.00 -1.69
CA ARG A 204 -3.39 -7.85 -1.99
C ARG A 204 -4.19 -6.61 -2.37
N LYS A 205 -5.23 -6.77 -3.20
CA LYS A 205 -6.10 -5.65 -3.58
C LYS A 205 -6.79 -5.04 -2.36
N LYS A 206 -7.28 -5.87 -1.43
CA LYS A 206 -7.87 -5.38 -0.17
C LYS A 206 -6.88 -4.61 0.69
N ILE A 207 -5.61 -5.02 0.74
CA ILE A 207 -4.55 -4.29 1.46
C ILE A 207 -4.32 -2.93 0.80
N GLU A 208 -4.21 -2.91 -0.53
CA GLU A 208 -4.00 -1.68 -1.30
C GLU A 208 -5.18 -0.70 -1.15
N GLU A 209 -6.42 -1.19 -1.25
CA GLU A 209 -7.62 -0.38 -1.03
C GLU A 209 -7.64 0.24 0.37
N LYS A 210 -7.33 -0.56 1.41
CA LYS A 210 -7.24 -0.07 2.79
C LYS A 210 -6.10 0.93 3.00
N ARG A 211 -4.94 0.70 2.36
CA ARG A 211 -3.81 1.64 2.38
C ARG A 211 -4.23 2.97 1.80
N ASN A 212 -4.79 2.97 0.60
CA ASN A 212 -5.21 4.18 -0.09
C ASN A 212 -6.26 4.95 0.73
N GLN A 213 -7.24 4.25 1.31
CA GLN A 213 -8.25 4.87 2.17
C GLN A 213 -7.63 5.49 3.44
N ALA A 214 -6.67 4.81 4.08
CA ALA A 214 -5.98 5.33 5.25
C ALA A 214 -5.14 6.59 4.89
N LEU A 215 -4.40 6.53 3.79
CA LEU A 215 -3.61 7.67 3.31
C LEU A 215 -4.48 8.86 2.91
N GLU A 216 -5.63 8.63 2.27
CA GLU A 216 -6.59 9.67 1.92
C GLU A 216 -7.18 10.32 3.19
N THR A 217 -7.52 9.51 4.19
CA THR A 217 -8.02 10.00 5.48
C THR A 217 -6.98 10.87 6.19
N GLU A 218 -5.73 10.44 6.24
CA GLU A 218 -4.64 11.23 6.84
C GLU A 218 -4.38 12.53 6.07
N ASN A 219 -4.39 12.50 4.74
CA ASN A 219 -4.27 13.72 3.93
C ASN A 219 -5.43 14.69 4.19
N SER A 220 -6.66 14.20 4.24
CA SER A 220 -7.84 15.01 4.56
C SER A 220 -7.74 15.61 5.97
N ASN A 221 -7.29 14.83 6.95
CA ASN A 221 -7.06 15.29 8.31
C ASN A 221 -6.03 16.43 8.37
N ARG A 222 -4.90 16.27 7.68
CA ARG A 222 -3.88 17.33 7.55
C ARG A 222 -4.46 18.58 6.93
N ASP A 223 -5.16 18.45 5.80
CA ASP A 223 -5.72 19.59 5.07
C ASP A 223 -6.76 20.36 5.91
N ASN A 224 -7.59 19.63 6.65
CA ASN A 224 -8.53 20.20 7.60
C ASN A 224 -7.83 20.93 8.75
N GLN A 225 -6.75 20.37 9.29
CA GLN A 225 -5.96 21.00 10.36
C GLN A 225 -5.26 22.28 9.89
N ILE A 226 -4.66 22.27 8.70
CA ILE A 226 -4.02 23.44 8.08
C ILE A 226 -5.06 24.53 7.83
N THR A 227 -6.19 24.18 7.21
CA THR A 227 -7.27 25.13 6.89
C THR A 227 -7.88 25.73 8.16
N ALA A 228 -8.14 24.91 9.18
CA ALA A 228 -8.66 25.39 10.46
C ALA A 228 -7.65 26.30 11.18
N THR A 229 -6.35 25.98 11.09
CA THR A 229 -5.27 26.82 11.63
C THR A 229 -5.22 28.16 10.90
N LEU A 230 -5.24 28.17 9.56
CA LEU A 230 -5.31 29.40 8.76
C LEU A 230 -6.48 30.28 9.21
N GLY A 231 -7.71 29.75 9.23
CA GLY A 231 -8.89 30.52 9.65
C GLY A 231 -8.78 31.08 11.07
N LYS A 232 -8.24 30.30 12.02
CA LYS A 232 -8.03 30.75 13.41
C LYS A 232 -7.02 31.91 13.50
N PHE A 233 -5.95 31.85 12.73
CA PHE A 233 -4.90 32.87 12.76
C PHE A 233 -5.25 34.11 11.94
N THR A 234 -6.03 33.97 10.86
CA THR A 234 -6.68 35.10 10.15
C THR A 234 -7.53 35.92 11.11
N LEU A 235 -8.39 35.27 11.89
CA LEU A 235 -9.24 35.94 12.88
C LEU A 235 -8.42 36.64 13.97
N LYS A 236 -7.32 36.03 14.43
CA LYS A 236 -6.40 36.66 15.40
C LYS A 236 -5.72 37.92 14.84
N LEU A 237 -5.29 37.90 13.57
CA LEU A 237 -4.68 39.08 12.93
C LEU A 237 -5.66 40.24 12.87
N VAL A 238 -6.91 39.99 12.45
CA VAL A 238 -7.97 41.01 12.41
C VAL A 238 -8.27 41.53 13.81
N GLN A 239 -8.45 40.65 14.80
CA GLN A 239 -8.74 41.04 16.18
C GLN A 239 -7.62 41.86 16.85
N SER A 240 -6.37 41.61 16.46
CA SER A 240 -5.22 42.37 16.96
C SER A 240 -5.07 43.76 16.32
N GLY A 241 -5.84 44.07 15.27
CA GLY A 241 -5.68 45.29 14.48
C GLY A 241 -4.44 45.29 13.58
N ALA A 242 -3.74 44.16 13.46
CA ALA A 242 -2.59 43.99 12.58
C ALA A 242 -2.97 43.84 11.09
N ALA A 243 -4.25 43.56 10.82
CA ALA A 243 -4.85 43.55 9.48
C ALA A 243 -6.18 44.32 9.53
N LYS A 244 -6.55 44.99 8.43
CA LYS A 244 -7.76 45.81 8.35
C LYS A 244 -9.01 44.96 8.23
N ASP A 245 -8.91 43.87 7.48
CA ASP A 245 -10.02 42.94 7.25
C ASP A 245 -9.52 41.49 7.09
N SER A 246 -10.48 40.57 6.98
CA SER A 246 -10.19 39.14 6.85
C SER A 246 -9.47 38.78 5.55
N LYS A 247 -9.63 39.58 4.48
CA LYS A 247 -9.00 39.28 3.18
C LYS A 247 -7.51 39.62 3.23
N GLU A 248 -7.16 40.78 3.75
CA GLU A 248 -5.77 41.19 3.96
C GLU A 248 -5.04 40.21 4.90
N ALA A 249 -5.69 39.80 5.99
CA ALA A 249 -5.14 38.81 6.91
C ALA A 249 -4.90 37.44 6.26
N GLU A 250 -5.83 36.99 5.41
CA GLU A 250 -5.73 35.71 4.71
C GLU A 250 -4.63 35.74 3.63
N GLU A 251 -4.53 36.80 2.82
CA GLU A 251 -3.47 36.94 1.82
C GLU A 251 -2.07 36.86 2.43
N ILE A 252 -1.88 37.56 3.55
CA ILE A 252 -0.63 37.57 4.31
C ILE A 252 -0.27 36.15 4.79
N LEU A 253 -1.19 35.48 5.48
CA LEU A 253 -0.91 34.14 6.03
C LEU A 253 -0.83 33.06 4.95
N ARG A 254 -1.50 33.24 3.82
CA ARG A 254 -1.48 32.29 2.71
C ARG A 254 -0.14 32.31 1.98
N ALA A 255 0.47 33.49 1.81
CA ALA A 255 1.83 33.59 1.28
C ALA A 255 2.83 32.82 2.15
N ASP A 256 2.80 33.04 3.46
CA ASP A 256 3.65 32.32 4.41
C ASP A 256 3.37 30.82 4.42
N LEU A 257 2.10 30.42 4.32
CA LEU A 257 1.72 29.01 4.27
C LEU A 257 2.31 28.31 3.04
N VAL A 258 2.28 28.97 1.87
CA VAL A 258 2.87 28.41 0.64
C VAL A 258 4.37 28.21 0.82
N GLU A 259 5.08 29.23 1.31
CA GLU A 259 6.52 29.15 1.56
C GLU A 259 6.87 28.03 2.56
N LEU A 260 6.14 27.96 3.68
CA LEU A 260 6.34 26.92 4.70
C LEU A 260 6.08 25.52 4.18
N LEU A 261 5.04 25.32 3.39
CA LEU A 261 4.72 24.01 2.84
C LEU A 261 5.72 23.59 1.76
N ASP A 262 6.19 24.53 0.93
CA ASP A 262 7.25 24.28 -0.05
C ASP A 262 8.57 23.87 0.62
N GLU A 263 8.97 24.57 1.70
CA GLU A 263 10.15 24.21 2.51
C GLU A 263 10.05 22.78 3.08
N LEU A 264 8.84 22.39 3.50
CA LEU A 264 8.57 21.08 4.08
C LEU A 264 8.24 20.01 3.02
N GLY A 265 8.27 20.36 1.73
CA GLY A 265 7.98 19.45 0.61
C GLY A 265 6.53 18.96 0.58
N CYS A 266 5.59 19.74 1.10
CA CYS A 266 4.19 19.38 1.24
C CYS A 266 3.29 20.15 0.26
N PRO A 267 2.31 19.49 -0.40
CA PRO A 267 1.38 20.19 -1.27
C PRO A 267 0.39 21.05 -0.47
N MET A 268 -0.05 22.17 -1.07
CA MET A 268 -1.14 22.97 -0.50
C MET A 268 -2.44 22.14 -0.42
N PRO A 269 -3.19 22.23 0.70
CA PRO A 269 -4.58 21.80 0.75
C PRO A 269 -5.41 22.27 -0.45
N ALA A 270 -6.22 21.37 -1.00
CA ALA A 270 -7.15 21.72 -2.06
C ALA A 270 -8.16 22.77 -1.56
N ALA A 271 -8.45 23.79 -2.39
CA ALA A 271 -9.50 24.75 -2.08
C ALA A 271 -10.84 24.00 -2.01
N LYS A 272 -11.63 24.22 -0.95
CA LYS A 272 -12.97 23.63 -0.83
C LYS A 272 -13.81 24.03 -2.04
N GLY A 273 -14.05 23.10 -2.97
CA GLY A 273 -14.83 23.31 -4.18
C GLY A 273 -14.11 23.04 -5.51
N GLU A 274 -12.81 22.78 -5.51
CA GLU A 274 -12.11 22.28 -6.71
C GLU A 274 -12.04 20.75 -6.67
N GLU A 275 -13.13 20.08 -7.08
CA GLU A 275 -13.05 18.68 -7.50
C GLU A 275 -12.17 18.59 -8.76
N ASN A 276 -11.10 17.80 -8.67
CA ASN A 276 -10.47 17.07 -9.77
C ASN A 276 -10.23 17.83 -11.08
N ALA A 277 -9.19 18.67 -11.11
CA ALA A 277 -8.40 18.88 -12.33
C ALA A 277 -7.04 18.21 -12.14
N GLY A 278 -6.84 17.09 -12.83
CA GLY A 278 -5.80 16.11 -12.56
C GLY A 278 -4.39 16.68 -12.35
N LYS A 279 -3.75 16.23 -11.27
CA LYS A 279 -2.30 16.23 -11.17
C LYS A 279 -1.82 14.77 -11.25
N THR A 280 -1.16 14.51 -12.37
CA THR A 280 -0.29 13.37 -12.62
C THR A 280 0.62 13.10 -11.42
N PRO A 281 0.95 11.83 -11.12
CA PRO A 281 1.87 11.50 -10.04
C PRO A 281 3.26 12.01 -10.40
N THR A 282 3.72 13.05 -9.71
CA THR A 282 5.14 13.44 -9.70
C THR A 282 5.91 12.29 -9.07
N LYS A 283 6.66 11.56 -9.90
CA LYS A 283 7.69 10.62 -9.46
C LYS A 283 8.60 11.34 -8.45
N GLY A 284 8.54 10.93 -7.19
CA GLY A 284 9.54 11.31 -6.20
C GLY A 284 10.94 10.84 -6.64
N PRO A 285 12.01 11.56 -6.29
CA PRO A 285 13.35 11.13 -6.63
C PRO A 285 13.65 9.84 -5.88
N MET A 286 14.00 8.78 -6.63
CA MET A 286 14.73 7.64 -6.11
C MET A 286 15.98 8.16 -5.40
N LYS A 287 15.98 8.16 -4.06
CA LYS A 287 17.22 8.20 -3.31
C LYS A 287 17.79 6.79 -3.34
N ASN A 288 18.86 6.62 -4.11
CA ASN A 288 19.76 5.48 -3.99
C ASN A 288 20.28 5.44 -2.54
N ARG A 289 19.96 4.38 -1.81
CA ARG A 289 20.80 3.73 -0.81
C ARG A 289 20.29 2.33 -0.53
#